data_AF-A0A975QQI4-F1
#
_entry.id   AF-A0A975QQI4-F1
#
_cell.length_a   1.000
_cell.length_b   1.000
_cell.length_c   1.000
_cell.angle_alpha   90.00
_cell.angle_beta   90.00
_cell.angle_gamma   90.00
#
_symmetry.space_group_name_H-M   'P 1'
#
loop_
_entity.id
_entity.type
_entity.pdbx_description
1 polymer ?
#
loop_
_entity_poly.entity_id
_entity_poly.type
_entity_poly.pdbx_seq_one_letter_code
_entity_poly.pdbx_strand_id
1 'polypeptide(L)'
;MSEENKDIRFIFHAFVHDTNKIYPVININYQQQIVSCIYENNVKDYPFSNVDLLLSTRCNDNNEKEIIEGTVVRSLYSNTKMLICFGEYTAYCPVDEQWMTNIGFYALDENGNEMPLGPINDWAEVLGHSLVDKSFHQTNIPGEI
;
A
#
# COMPACT_ATOMS: atom_id res chain seq x y z
N MET A 1 -33.30 -1.77 -10.21
CA MET A 1 -32.06 -2.24 -9.56
C MET A 1 -31.92 -1.46 -8.28
N SER A 2 -32.02 -2.11 -7.13
CA SER A 2 -31.71 -1.49 -5.85
C SER A 2 -30.20 -1.21 -5.80
N GLU A 3 -29.82 0.02 -5.56
CA GLU A 3 -28.44 0.36 -5.18
C GLU A 3 -28.16 -0.32 -3.84
N GLU A 4 -27.43 -1.43 -3.88
CA GLU A 4 -26.78 -1.94 -2.68
C GLU A 4 -25.80 -0.86 -2.21
N ASN A 5 -26.10 -0.24 -1.08
CA ASN A 5 -25.14 0.56 -0.33
C ASN A 5 -23.95 -0.36 -0.01
N LYS A 6 -22.90 -0.29 -0.84
CA LYS A 6 -21.64 -0.94 -0.54
C LYS A 6 -21.01 -0.15 0.61
N ASP A 7 -21.09 -0.70 1.82
CA ASP A 7 -20.34 -0.22 2.97
C ASP A 7 -18.87 -0.01 2.55
N ILE A 8 -18.44 1.23 2.44
CA ILE A 8 -17.04 1.57 2.19
C ILE A 8 -16.32 1.36 3.53
N ARG A 9 -15.60 0.25 3.64
CA ARG A 9 -14.75 -0.06 4.80
C ARG A 9 -13.30 0.09 4.40
N PHE A 10 -12.60 0.97 5.10
CA PHE A 10 -11.15 1.07 5.03
C PHE A 10 -10.54 0.01 5.94
N ILE A 11 -9.56 -0.73 5.42
CA ILE A 11 -8.78 -1.71 6.17
C ILE A 11 -7.38 -1.14 6.30
N PHE A 12 -6.88 -1.11 7.53
CA PHE A 12 -5.58 -0.56 7.87
C PHE A 12 -4.62 -1.64 8.36
N HIS A 13 -3.37 -1.46 8.00
CA HIS A 13 -2.22 -2.11 8.61
C HIS A 13 -1.39 -1.05 9.34
N ALA A 14 -0.56 -1.49 10.27
CA ALA A 14 0.37 -0.63 10.98
C ALA A 14 1.78 -1.21 10.86
N PHE A 15 2.70 -0.45 10.28
CA PHE A 15 4.12 -0.71 10.48
C PHE A 15 4.51 -0.20 11.86
N VAL A 16 5.10 -1.05 12.68
CA VAL A 16 5.41 -0.74 14.07
C VAL A 16 6.93 -0.65 14.23
N HIS A 17 7.41 0.54 14.63
CA HIS A 17 8.82 0.89 14.61
C HIS A 17 9.68 0.07 15.59
N ASP A 18 9.14 -0.33 16.73
CA ASP A 18 9.88 -1.09 17.76
C ASP A 18 10.20 -2.53 17.31
N THR A 19 9.31 -3.15 16.54
CA THR A 19 9.45 -4.52 16.04
C THR A 19 9.90 -4.58 14.59
N ASN A 20 9.88 -3.45 13.86
CA ASN A 20 10.11 -3.35 12.42
C ASN A 20 9.28 -4.35 11.61
N LYS A 21 7.99 -4.45 11.95
CA LYS A 21 7.04 -5.39 11.34
C LYS A 21 5.69 -4.74 11.13
N ILE A 22 4.93 -5.31 10.21
CA ILE A 22 3.58 -4.85 9.86
C ILE A 22 2.56 -5.78 10.48
N TYR A 23 1.53 -5.21 11.07
CA TYR A 23 0.43 -5.94 11.68
C TYR A 23 -0.93 -5.42 11.22
N PRO A 24 -1.95 -6.29 11.18
CA PRO A 24 -3.32 -5.85 10.97
C PRO A 24 -3.79 -4.99 12.14
N VAL A 25 -4.45 -3.88 11.82
CA VAL A 25 -5.08 -3.00 12.80
C VAL A 25 -6.49 -3.48 13.09
N ILE A 26 -6.85 -3.55 14.37
CA ILE A 26 -8.21 -3.91 14.81
C ILE A 26 -8.98 -2.73 15.40
N ASN A 27 -8.27 -1.73 15.90
CA ASN A 27 -8.87 -0.54 16.49
C ASN A 27 -7.93 0.65 16.38
N ILE A 28 -8.51 1.81 16.09
CA ILE A 28 -7.81 3.10 16.10
C ILE A 28 -8.55 4.00 17.07
N ASN A 29 -7.91 4.33 18.19
CA ASN A 29 -8.45 5.28 19.16
C ASN A 29 -7.77 6.65 18.99
N TYR A 30 -8.44 7.54 18.26
CA TYR A 30 -7.96 8.91 18.03
C TYR A 30 -7.92 9.76 19.29
N GLN A 31 -8.79 9.52 20.28
CA GLN A 31 -8.78 10.32 21.51
C GLN A 31 -7.57 9.98 22.38
N GLN A 32 -7.21 8.69 22.44
CA GLN A 32 -6.07 8.21 23.20
C GLN A 32 -4.76 8.21 22.40
N GLN A 33 -4.83 8.45 21.08
CA GLN A 33 -3.70 8.38 20.15
C GLN A 33 -3.03 6.99 20.15
N ILE A 34 -3.87 5.94 20.12
CA ILE A 34 -3.44 4.53 20.19
C ILE A 34 -3.99 3.74 19.00
N VAL A 35 -3.13 2.90 18.41
CA VAL A 35 -3.50 1.84 17.46
C VAL A 35 -3.36 0.49 18.15
N SER A 36 -4.41 -0.33 18.08
CA SER A 36 -4.38 -1.70 18.56
C SER A 36 -4.18 -2.67 17.39
N CYS A 37 -3.19 -3.56 17.50
CA CYS A 37 -2.82 -4.54 16.48
C CYS A 37 -2.91 -5.98 17.03
N ILE A 38 -3.10 -6.95 16.13
CA ILE A 38 -2.97 -8.37 16.48
C ILE A 38 -1.51 -8.82 16.29
N TYR A 39 -0.89 -9.29 17.37
CA TYR A 39 0.45 -9.85 17.41
C TYR A 39 0.40 -11.25 18.05
N GLU A 40 0.73 -12.31 17.31
CA GLU A 40 0.80 -13.69 17.85
C GLU A 40 -0.44 -14.09 18.68
N ASN A 41 -1.64 -13.78 18.17
CA ASN A 41 -2.94 -13.98 18.84
C ASN A 41 -3.21 -13.12 20.09
N ASN A 42 -2.36 -12.13 20.38
CA ASN A 42 -2.56 -11.14 21.42
C ASN A 42 -2.88 -9.78 20.81
N VAL A 43 -3.65 -8.98 21.54
CA VAL A 43 -3.83 -7.56 21.21
C VAL A 43 -2.73 -6.76 21.88
N LYS A 44 -2.03 -5.93 21.12
CA LYS A 44 -1.06 -4.97 21.65
C LYS A 44 -1.39 -3.57 21.17
N ASP A 45 -1.30 -2.62 22.09
CA ASP A 45 -1.52 -1.21 21.85
C ASP A 45 -0.20 -0.51 21.58
N TYR A 46 -0.21 0.37 20.58
CA TYR A 46 0.91 1.19 20.17
C TYR A 46 0.50 2.65 20.08
N PRO A 47 1.31 3.60 20.58
CA PRO A 47 1.05 5.01 20.39
C PRO A 47 1.21 5.39 18.91
N PHE A 48 0.45 6.38 18.44
CA PHE A 48 0.52 6.87 17.06
C PHE A 48 1.93 7.28 16.64
N SER A 49 2.74 7.80 17.57
CA SER A 49 4.13 8.18 17.31
C SER A 49 5.06 7.03 16.92
N ASN A 50 4.64 5.78 17.14
CA ASN A 50 5.47 4.59 16.93
C ASN A 50 4.95 3.71 15.79
N VAL A 51 4.00 4.21 15.01
CA VAL A 51 3.40 3.45 13.92
C VAL A 51 3.20 4.31 12.68
N ASP A 52 3.37 3.70 11.52
CA ASP A 52 2.87 4.22 10.26
C ASP A 52 1.62 3.42 9.89
N LEU A 53 0.49 4.12 9.66
CA LEU A 53 -0.74 3.49 9.19
C LEU A 53 -0.72 3.36 7.67
N LEU A 54 -1.07 2.17 7.19
CA LEU A 54 -0.98 1.78 5.79
C LEU A 54 -2.36 1.32 5.30
N LEU A 55 -2.74 1.70 4.08
CA LEU A 55 -4.01 1.28 3.49
C LEU A 55 -3.91 -0.07 2.78
N SER A 56 -4.91 -0.93 2.96
CA SER A 56 -5.05 -2.15 2.16
C SER A 56 -5.64 -1.86 0.79
N THR A 57 -5.06 -2.45 -0.27
CA THR A 57 -5.66 -2.43 -1.62
C THR A 57 -6.86 -3.36 -1.73
N ARG A 58 -7.03 -4.28 -0.76
CA ARG A 58 -7.96 -5.43 -0.78
C ARG A 58 -7.71 -6.41 -1.94
N CYS A 59 -6.53 -6.35 -2.53
CA CYS A 59 -6.06 -7.24 -3.58
C CYS A 59 -4.91 -8.11 -3.05
N ASN A 60 -4.70 -9.25 -3.71
CA ASN A 60 -3.64 -10.19 -3.38
C ASN A 60 -2.79 -10.44 -4.62
N ASP A 61 -1.52 -10.80 -4.45
CA ASP A 61 -0.73 -11.33 -5.55
C ASP A 61 -1.19 -12.73 -5.97
N ASN A 62 -0.53 -13.28 -7.00
CA ASN A 62 -0.81 -14.61 -7.51
C ASN A 62 -0.55 -15.77 -6.52
N ASN A 63 0.09 -15.50 -5.38
CA ASN A 63 0.35 -16.44 -4.30
C ASN A 63 -0.52 -16.14 -3.06
N GLU A 64 -1.62 -15.40 -3.23
CA GLU A 64 -2.56 -15.01 -2.18
C GLU A 64 -1.97 -14.11 -1.08
N LYS A 65 -0.83 -13.46 -1.33
CA LYS A 65 -0.26 -12.47 -0.39
C LYS A 65 -0.96 -11.13 -0.57
N GLU A 66 -1.45 -10.57 0.52
CA GLU A 66 -2.10 -9.26 0.50
C GLU A 66 -1.14 -8.17 0.02
N ILE A 67 -1.67 -7.27 -0.80
CA ILE A 67 -0.99 -6.08 -1.28
C ILE A 67 -1.54 -4.88 -0.52
N ILE A 68 -0.66 -4.16 0.15
CA ILE A 68 -0.96 -2.96 0.92
C ILE A 68 -0.10 -1.80 0.41
N GLU A 69 -0.45 -0.59 0.79
CA GLU A 69 0.40 0.58 0.63
C GLU A 69 1.81 0.30 1.16
N GLY A 70 2.84 0.64 0.38
CA GLY A 70 4.24 0.40 0.69
C GLY A 70 4.76 -0.98 0.29
N THR A 71 3.90 -1.90 -0.18
CA THR A 71 4.30 -3.21 -0.72
C THR A 71 5.15 -3.03 -1.96
N VAL A 72 6.23 -3.81 -2.06
CA VAL A 72 7.09 -3.87 -3.24
C VAL A 72 6.76 -5.14 -4.02
N VAL A 73 6.43 -4.97 -5.29
CA VAL A 73 6.05 -6.05 -6.20
C VAL A 73 7.00 -6.15 -7.39
N ARG A 74 7.06 -7.34 -7.99
CA ARG A 74 7.63 -7.56 -9.32
C ARG A 74 6.49 -7.73 -10.32
N SER A 75 6.60 -7.05 -11.47
CA SER A 75 5.74 -7.35 -12.62
C SER A 75 6.15 -8.67 -13.25
N LEU A 76 5.21 -9.59 -13.41
CA LEU A 76 5.41 -10.87 -14.09
C LEU A 76 5.57 -10.70 -15.62
N TYR A 77 5.18 -9.56 -16.18
CA TYR A 77 5.33 -9.29 -17.61
C TYR A 77 6.71 -8.72 -17.97
N SER A 78 7.20 -7.77 -17.18
CA SER A 78 8.44 -7.03 -17.50
C SER A 78 9.62 -7.33 -16.56
N ASN A 79 9.39 -8.08 -15.46
CA ASN A 79 10.32 -8.23 -14.34
C ASN A 79 10.68 -6.91 -13.61
N THR A 80 10.04 -5.80 -13.93
CA THR A 80 10.27 -4.50 -13.27
C THR A 80 9.79 -4.55 -11.82
N LYS A 81 10.60 -3.97 -10.91
CA LYS A 81 10.20 -3.77 -9.51
C LYS A 81 9.40 -2.48 -9.37
N MET A 82 8.33 -2.53 -8.59
CA MET A 82 7.43 -1.40 -8.39
C MET A 82 7.02 -1.29 -6.93
N LEU A 83 6.88 -0.06 -6.44
CA LEU A 83 6.32 0.26 -5.14
C LEU A 83 4.82 0.54 -5.30
N ILE A 84 3.99 -0.06 -4.44
CA ILE A 84 2.57 0.26 -4.37
C ILE A 84 2.36 1.45 -3.46
N CYS A 85 1.80 2.52 -3.99
CA CYS A 85 1.57 3.79 -3.31
C CYS A 85 0.08 4.09 -3.23
N PHE A 86 -0.34 4.93 -2.29
CA PHE A 86 -1.65 5.56 -2.27
C PHE A 86 -1.50 7.08 -2.27
N GLY A 87 -2.22 7.79 -3.13
CA GLY A 87 -2.17 9.24 -3.16
C GLY A 87 -2.57 9.82 -4.51
N GLU A 88 -2.14 11.04 -4.76
CA GLU A 88 -2.24 11.68 -6.07
C GLU A 88 -1.19 11.11 -7.01
N TYR A 89 -1.58 10.80 -8.24
CA TYR A 89 -0.67 10.34 -9.31
C TYR A 89 -1.20 10.79 -10.68
N THR A 90 -0.30 10.81 -11.67
CA THR A 90 -0.61 11.22 -13.03
C THR A 90 -0.47 10.04 -13.98
N ALA A 91 -1.51 9.77 -14.76
CA ALA A 91 -1.51 8.69 -15.74
C ALA A 91 -2.06 9.18 -17.08
N TYR A 92 -1.50 8.66 -18.17
CA TYR A 92 -1.96 8.98 -19.51
C TYR A 92 -3.19 8.13 -19.87
N CYS A 93 -4.30 8.77 -20.23
CA CYS A 93 -5.48 8.10 -20.78
C CYS A 93 -5.34 7.99 -22.30
N PRO A 94 -5.23 6.77 -22.88
CA PRO A 94 -5.11 6.62 -24.33
C PRO A 94 -6.39 6.96 -25.09
N VAL A 95 -7.56 6.87 -24.42
CA VAL A 95 -8.86 7.15 -25.05
C VAL A 95 -9.08 8.65 -25.24
N ASP A 96 -8.66 9.44 -24.25
CA ASP A 96 -8.83 10.90 -24.25
C ASP A 96 -7.56 11.64 -24.69
N GLU A 97 -6.49 10.91 -25.00
CA GLU A 97 -5.17 11.41 -25.41
C GLU A 97 -4.58 12.50 -24.48
N GLN A 98 -4.81 12.37 -23.18
CA GLN A 98 -4.40 13.37 -22.20
C GLN A 98 -3.86 12.74 -20.91
N TRP A 99 -2.97 13.48 -20.25
CA TRP A 99 -2.54 13.19 -18.89
C TRP A 99 -3.62 13.62 -17.90
N MET A 100 -3.96 12.73 -16.97
CA MET A 100 -4.97 12.97 -15.95
C MET A 100 -4.37 12.78 -14.57
N THR A 101 -4.68 13.72 -13.68
CA THR A 101 -4.45 13.56 -12.24
C THR A 101 -5.54 12.68 -11.66
N ASN A 102 -5.12 11.67 -10.90
CA ASN A 102 -5.98 10.70 -10.25
C ASN A 102 -5.63 10.63 -8.75
N ILE A 103 -6.56 10.15 -7.93
CA ILE A 103 -6.31 9.85 -6.51
C ILE A 103 -6.67 8.38 -6.27
N GLY A 104 -5.74 7.63 -5.71
CA GLY A 104 -5.95 6.23 -5.35
C GLY A 104 -4.65 5.46 -5.28
N PHE A 105 -4.75 4.14 -5.42
CA PHE A 105 -3.57 3.30 -5.50
C PHE A 105 -2.93 3.34 -6.89
N TYR A 106 -1.60 3.36 -6.91
CA TYR A 106 -0.79 3.31 -8.12
C TYR A 106 0.52 2.56 -7.87
N ALA A 107 1.14 2.10 -8.95
CA ALA A 107 2.46 1.48 -8.93
C ALA A 107 3.49 2.52 -9.40
N LEU A 108 4.57 2.66 -8.65
CA LEU A 108 5.71 3.51 -8.96
C LEU A 108 6.90 2.63 -9.33
N ASP A 109 7.38 2.72 -10.56
CA ASP A 109 8.55 1.97 -11.00
C ASP A 109 9.88 2.62 -10.55
N GLU A 110 10.98 1.93 -10.83
CA GLU A 110 12.33 2.42 -10.47
C GLU A 110 12.78 3.69 -11.20
N ASN A 111 12.11 4.05 -12.30
CA ASN A 111 12.39 5.25 -13.09
C ASN A 111 11.48 6.42 -12.68
N GLY A 112 10.59 6.23 -11.70
CA GLY A 112 9.64 7.25 -11.26
C GLY A 112 8.37 7.33 -12.12
N ASN A 113 8.10 6.31 -12.95
CA ASN A 113 6.85 6.26 -13.71
C ASN A 113 5.71 5.77 -12.82
N GLU A 114 4.61 6.52 -12.84
CA GLU A 114 3.38 6.20 -12.12
C GLU A 114 2.40 5.47 -13.05
N MET A 115 1.80 4.40 -12.55
CA MET A 115 0.86 3.59 -13.32
C MET A 115 -0.36 3.22 -12.48
N PRO A 116 -1.58 3.29 -13.04
CA PRO A 116 -2.74 2.74 -12.36
C PRO A 116 -2.53 1.23 -12.12
N LEU A 117 -3.01 0.71 -10.97
CA LEU A 117 -2.78 -0.69 -10.62
C LEU A 117 -3.37 -1.70 -11.62
N GLY A 118 -4.49 -1.34 -12.26
CA GLY A 118 -5.26 -2.30 -13.07
C GLY A 118 -5.62 -3.56 -12.27
N PRO A 119 -5.74 -4.73 -12.92
CA PRO A 119 -5.99 -6.01 -12.24
C PRO A 119 -4.70 -6.56 -11.63
N ILE A 120 -4.27 -5.99 -10.50
CA ILE A 120 -2.98 -6.28 -9.86
C ILE A 120 -2.73 -7.78 -9.58
N ASN A 121 -3.80 -8.52 -9.27
CA ASN A 121 -3.73 -9.97 -9.01
C ASN A 121 -3.19 -10.78 -10.21
N ASP A 122 -3.32 -10.24 -11.44
CA ASP A 122 -2.93 -10.94 -12.66
C ASP A 122 -1.43 -10.79 -12.98
N TRP A 123 -0.76 -9.79 -12.39
CA TRP A 123 0.57 -9.39 -12.84
C TRP A 123 1.60 -9.15 -11.73
N ALA A 124 1.17 -8.99 -10.48
CA ALA A 124 2.07 -8.72 -9.37
C ALA A 124 2.52 -10.00 -8.66
N GLU A 125 3.75 -9.97 -8.18
CA GLU A 125 4.30 -10.89 -7.19
C GLU A 125 4.93 -10.08 -6.05
N VAL A 126 4.54 -10.34 -4.80
CA VAL A 126 5.05 -9.61 -3.64
C VAL A 126 6.48 -10.03 -3.32
N LEU A 127 7.39 -9.04 -3.32
CA LEU A 127 8.79 -9.19 -2.93
C LEU A 127 9.02 -8.84 -1.45
N GLY A 128 8.24 -7.92 -0.90
CA GLY A 128 8.39 -7.45 0.47
C GLY A 128 7.67 -6.12 0.70
N HIS A 129 8.11 -5.39 1.72
CA HIS A 129 7.55 -4.09 2.06
C HIS A 129 8.67 -3.08 2.32
N SER A 130 8.53 -1.88 1.76
CA SER A 130 9.54 -0.81 1.80
C SER A 130 9.97 -0.41 3.21
N LEU A 131 9.03 -0.32 4.15
CA LEU A 131 9.33 -0.01 5.55
C LEU A 131 10.07 -1.15 6.31
N VAL A 132 9.96 -2.39 5.85
CA VAL A 132 10.59 -3.56 6.51
C VAL A 132 11.97 -3.84 5.90
N ASP A 133 12.07 -3.77 4.57
CA ASP A 133 13.32 -4.00 3.84
C ASP A 133 13.71 -2.73 3.07
N LYS A 134 14.66 -1.99 3.64
CA LYS A 134 15.16 -0.72 3.08
C LYS A 134 16.00 -0.91 1.82
N SER A 135 16.35 -2.14 1.43
CA SER A 135 17.03 -2.37 0.15
C SER A 135 16.17 -1.95 -1.04
N PHE A 136 14.86 -1.80 -0.84
CA PHE A 136 13.92 -1.29 -1.83
C PHE A 136 13.89 0.24 -1.97
N HIS A 137 14.58 1.01 -1.12
CA HIS A 137 14.68 2.46 -1.23
C HIS A 137 15.80 2.95 -2.18
N GLN A 138 16.20 2.16 -3.18
CA GLN A 138 17.18 2.60 -4.19
C GLN A 138 16.57 3.42 -5.33
N THR A 139 15.46 4.12 -5.08
CA THR A 139 14.91 5.11 -6.00
C THR A 139 14.93 6.45 -5.28
N ASN A 140 15.58 7.44 -5.88
CA ASN A 140 15.52 8.82 -5.40
C ASN A 140 14.05 9.26 -5.45
N ILE A 141 13.35 9.19 -4.32
CA ILE A 141 12.06 9.85 -4.17
C ILE A 141 12.36 11.35 -4.12
N PRO A 142 11.96 12.15 -5.12
CA PRO A 142 12.17 13.59 -5.06
C PRO A 142 11.22 14.14 -3.97
N GLY A 143 11.74 14.51 -2.80
CA GLY A 143 10.92 15.22 -1.81
C GLY A 143 11.25 15.03 -0.33
N GLU A 144 12.11 14.08 0.06
CA GLU A 144 12.56 14.00 1.46
C GLU A 144 13.89 14.76 1.64
N ILE A 145 13.79 16.01 2.12
CA ILE A 145 14.86 16.77 2.78
C ILE A 145 14.37 17.18 4.16
#